data_AF-A0A1G0DLS1-F1
#
_entry.id   AF-A0A1G0DLS1-F1
#
_cell.length_a   1.000
_cell.length_b   1.000
_cell.length_c   1.000
_cell.angle_alpha   90.00
_cell.angle_beta   90.00
_cell.angle_gamma   90.00
#
_symmetry.space_group_name_H-M   'P 1'
#
loop_
_entity.id
_entity.type
_entity.pdbx_description
1 polymer ?
#
loop_
_entity_poly.entity_id
_entity_poly.type
_entity_poly.pdbx_seq_one_letter_code
_entity_poly.pdbx_strand_id
1 'polypeptide(L)' 'MASGITLTQAQTQLDAYLAAETAVLTGQAYAIAGRQMTRADLSKIQDGIKIWNERVQALTNTSLGRGRARTISPA' A
#
# COMPACT_ATOMS: atom_id res chain seq x y z
N MET A 1 -4.85 21.69 -2.56
CA MET A 1 -4.00 20.88 -1.66
C MET A 1 -4.35 19.43 -1.99
N ALA A 2 -3.45 18.63 -2.53
CA ALA A 2 -3.79 17.28 -2.99
C ALA A 2 -4.28 16.42 -1.80
N SER A 3 -5.55 16.04 -1.80
CA SER A 3 -6.24 15.34 -0.71
C SER A 3 -5.96 13.83 -0.69
N GLY A 4 -4.70 13.42 -0.87
CA GLY A 4 -4.29 12.02 -0.96
C GLY A 4 -2.98 11.74 -0.23
N ILE A 5 -2.80 10.48 0.19
CA ILE A 5 -1.53 9.94 0.71
C ILE A 5 -0.37 10.20 -0.27
N THR A 6 0.78 10.63 0.23
CA THR A 6 1.97 10.84 -0.59
C THR A 6 2.65 9.52 -0.92
N LEU A 7 3.47 9.49 -1.98
CA LEU A 7 4.26 8.30 -2.36
C LEU A 7 5.11 7.80 -1.19
N THR A 8 5.78 8.71 -0.48
CA THR A 8 6.57 8.41 0.72
C THR A 8 5.73 7.78 1.82
N GLN A 9 4.55 8.34 2.11
CA GLN A 9 3.63 7.76 3.10
C GLN A 9 3.16 6.36 2.71
N ALA A 10 2.86 6.15 1.43
CA ALA A 10 2.45 4.84 0.92
C ALA A 10 3.60 3.81 1.00
N GLN A 11 4.84 4.21 0.71
CA GLN A 11 6.03 3.36 0.89
C GLN A 11 6.30 3.03 2.35
N THR A 12 6.19 4.01 3.26
CA THR A 12 6.34 3.77 4.70
C THR A 12 5.30 2.76 5.20
N GLN A 13 4.06 2.84 4.71
CA GLN A 13 3.05 1.85 5.07
C GLN A 13 3.33 0.48 4.47
N LEU A 14 3.75 0.42 3.20
CA LEU A 14 4.13 -0.85 2.57
C LEU A 14 5.23 -1.56 3.38
N ASP A 15 6.27 -0.82 3.77
CA ASP A 15 7.38 -1.33 4.58
C ASP A 15 6.91 -1.84 5.95
N ALA A 16 6.02 -1.09 6.62
CA ALA A 16 5.44 -1.50 7.89
C ALA A 16 4.63 -2.81 7.77
N TYR A 17 3.91 -3.01 6.66
CA TYR A 17 3.20 -4.26 6.39
C TYR A 17 4.14 -5.44 6.05
N LEU A 18 5.26 -5.20 5.36
CA LEU A 18 6.29 -6.22 5.10
C LEU A 18 7.01 -6.65 6.39
N ALA A 19 7.31 -5.69 7.28
CA ALA A 19 7.83 -5.96 8.60
C ALA A 19 6.83 -6.77 9.44
N ALA A 20 5.54 -6.43 9.34
CA ALA A 20 4.47 -7.19 9.99
C ALA A 20 4.40 -8.64 9.49
N GLU A 21 4.50 -8.87 8.17
CA GLU A 21 4.53 -10.22 7.60
C GLU A 21 5.71 -11.03 8.15
N THR A 22 6.90 -10.43 8.18
CA THR A 22 8.11 -11.07 8.70
C THR A 22 7.97 -11.40 10.19
N ALA A 23 7.50 -10.46 11.01
CA ALA A 23 7.27 -10.67 12.45
C ALA A 23 6.24 -11.78 12.71
N VAL A 24 5.17 -11.79 11.92
CA VAL A 24 4.11 -12.79 12.03
C VAL A 24 4.59 -14.17 11.59
N LEU A 25 5.43 -14.24 10.55
CA LEU A 25 6.07 -15.48 10.10
C LEU A 25 7.02 -16.06 11.14
N THR A 26 7.74 -15.21 11.88
CA THR A 26 8.61 -15.62 13.01
C THR A 26 7.84 -15.92 14.29
N GLY A 27 6.51 -15.76 14.30
CA GLY A 27 5.64 -16.11 15.42
C GLY A 27 5.42 -14.96 16.42
N GLN A 28 5.83 -13.74 16.09
CA GLN A 28 5.57 -12.55 16.88
C GLN A 28 4.26 -11.89 16.46
N ALA A 29 3.49 -11.39 17.44
CA ALA A 29 2.33 -10.56 17.17
C ALA A 29 2.79 -9.13 16.86
N TYR A 30 2.28 -8.54 15.78
CA TYR A 30 2.65 -7.20 15.33
C TYR A 30 1.46 -6.24 15.46
N ALA A 31 1.63 -5.09 16.10
CA ALA A 31 0.55 -4.12 16.26
C ALA A 31 0.72 -2.97 15.26
N ILE A 32 -0.19 -2.85 14.30
CA ILE A 32 -0.21 -1.74 13.32
C ILE A 32 -1.47 -0.91 13.53
N ALA A 33 -1.31 0.42 13.71
CA ALA A 33 -2.41 1.37 13.86
C ALA A 33 -3.48 0.95 14.89
N GLY A 34 -3.05 0.38 16.03
CA GLY A 34 -3.93 -0.07 17.10
C GLY A 34 -4.66 -1.40 16.84
N ARG A 35 -4.42 -2.06 15.71
CA ARG A 35 -4.87 -3.44 15.44
C ARG A 35 -3.72 -4.42 15.62
N GLN A 36 -3.97 -5.49 16.34
CA GLN A 36 -3.03 -6.60 16.48
C GLN A 36 -3.17 -7.51 15.25
N MET A 37 -2.06 -7.69 14.53
CA MET A 37 -1.89 -8.59 13.40
C MET A 37 -1.13 -9.82 13.88
N THR A 38 -1.69 -11.00 13.61
CA THR A 38 -1.10 -12.28 14.01
C THR A 38 -1.02 -13.22 12.81
N ARG A 39 -0.47 -14.42 13.00
CA ARG A 39 -0.34 -15.44 11.94
C ARG A 39 -1.68 -15.89 11.36
N ALA A 40 -2.76 -15.75 12.13
CA ALA A 40 -4.12 -15.97 11.66
C ALA A 40 -4.57 -14.91 10.64
N ASP A 41 -4.02 -13.70 10.69
CA ASP A 41 -4.35 -12.58 9.81
C ASP A 41 -3.37 -12.43 8.63
N LEU A 42 -2.51 -13.42 8.39
CA LEU A 42 -1.47 -13.36 7.35
C LEU A 42 -2.05 -13.05 5.95
N SER A 43 -3.23 -13.59 5.63
CA SER A 43 -3.96 -13.22 4.41
C SER A 43 -4.27 -11.72 4.34
N LYS A 44 -4.73 -11.11 5.44
CA LYS A 44 -5.04 -9.67 5.48
C LYS A 44 -3.79 -8.81 5.38
N ILE A 45 -2.66 -9.29 5.92
CA ILE A 45 -1.36 -8.61 5.79
C ILE A 45 -0.96 -8.59 4.31
N GLN A 46 -1.03 -9.74 3.62
CA GLN A 46 -0.72 -9.85 2.20
C GLN A 46 -1.65 -9.00 1.32
N ASP A 47 -2.95 -8.98 1.62
CA ASP A 47 -3.90 -8.08 0.96
C ASP A 47 -3.52 -6.60 1.20
N GLY A 48 -3.14 -6.25 2.43
CA GLY A 48 -2.63 -4.92 2.76
C GLY A 48 -1.39 -4.54 1.95
N ILE A 49 -0.40 -5.43 1.87
CA ILE A 49 0.82 -5.25 1.07
C ILE A 49 0.44 -5.00 -0.39
N LYS A 50 -0.45 -5.81 -0.97
CA LYS A 50 -0.92 -5.66 -2.35
C LYS A 50 -1.56 -4.29 -2.58
N ILE A 51 -2.49 -3.88 -1.70
CA ILE A 51 -3.18 -2.59 -1.79
C ILE A 51 -2.18 -1.43 -1.71
N TRP A 52 -1.22 -1.46 -0.77
CA TRP A 52 -0.23 -0.40 -0.63
C TRP A 52 0.74 -0.36 -1.80
N ASN A 53 1.16 -1.52 -2.31
CA ASN A 53 2.00 -1.61 -3.49
C ASN A 53 1.29 -1.04 -4.73
N GLU A 54 0.03 -1.41 -4.97
CA GLU A 54 -0.80 -0.85 -6.04
C GLU A 54 -0.94 0.67 -5.90
N ARG A 55 -1.12 1.18 -4.68
CA ARG A 55 -1.16 2.63 -4.40
C ARG A 55 0.17 3.30 -4.70
N VAL A 56 1.30 2.73 -4.29
CA VAL A 56 2.64 3.25 -4.59
C VAL A 56 2.85 3.31 -6.11
N GLN A 57 2.49 2.25 -6.83
CA GLN A 57 2.59 2.21 -8.29
C GLN A 57 1.68 3.25 -8.95
N ALA A 58 0.43 3.38 -8.50
CA ALA A 58 -0.51 4.37 -9.01
C ALA A 58 -0.04 5.81 -8.75
N LEU A 59 0.48 6.09 -7.55
CA LEU A 59 1.04 7.38 -7.18
C LEU A 59 2.32 7.70 -7.97
N THR A 60 3.18 6.71 -8.17
CA THR A 60 4.40 6.84 -8.98
C THR A 60 4.06 7.14 -10.42
N ASN A 61 3.12 6.41 -11.01
CA ASN A 61 2.65 6.63 -12.38
C ASN A 61 1.89 7.96 -12.53
N THR A 62 1.18 8.42 -11.50
CA THR A 62 0.53 9.76 -11.48
C THR A 62 1.56 10.87 -11.36
N SER A 63 2.64 10.66 -10.60
CA SER A 63 3.75 11.62 -10.47
C SER A 63 4.57 11.72 -11.77
N LEU A 64 4.79 10.59 -12.45
CA LEU A 64 5.52 10.52 -13.72
C LEU A 64 4.65 10.92 -14.94
N GLY A 65 3.32 10.77 -14.83
CA GLY A 65 2.36 11.08 -15.87
C GLY A 65 1.52 12.31 -15.55
N ARG A 66 1.95 13.47 -16.07
CA ARG A 66 1.04 14.60 -16.39
C ARG A 66 -0.29 14.05 -16.90
N GLY A 67 -1.40 14.63 -16.42
CA GLY A 67 -2.78 14.22 -16.68
C GLY A 67 -2.94 13.38 -17.95
N ARG A 68 -3.29 12.11 -17.78
CA ARG A 68 -3.65 11.24 -18.91
C ARG A 68 -4.82 11.91 -19.61
N ALA A 69 -4.51 12.65 -20.68
CA ALA A 69 -5.45 13.08 -21.68
C ALA A 69 -6.25 11.83 -22.04
N ARG A 70 -7.52 11.84 -21.61
CA ARG A 70 -8.51 10.86 -22.03
C ARG A 70 -8.49 10.91 -23.55
N THR A 71 -8.11 9.82 -24.22
CA THR A 71 -8.41 9.65 -25.63
C THR A 71 -9.93 9.57 -25.73
N ILE A 72 -10.56 10.73 -25.90
CA ILE A 72 -11.89 10.86 -26.47
C ILE A 72 -11.79 10.24 -27.86
N SER A 73 -12.50 9.13 -28.07
CA SER A 73 -12.75 8.64 -29.42
C SER A 73 -14.07 9.27 -29.87
N PRO A 74 -14.07 10.16 -30.88
CA PRO A 74 -15.28 10.48 -31.61
C PRO A 74 -15.37 9.62 -32.89
N ALA A 75 -16.61 9.31 -33.25
CA ALA A 75 -17.11 8.64 -34.47
C ALA A 75 -17.05 7.11 -34.50
#